data_AF-D1AP94-F1
#
_entry.id   AF-D1AP94-F1
#
_cell.length_a   1.000
_cell.length_b   1.000
_cell.length_c   1.000
_cell.angle_alpha   90.00
_cell.angle_beta   90.00
_cell.angle_gamma   90.00
#
_symmetry.space_group_name_H-M   'P 1'
#
loop_
_entity.id
_entity.type
_entity.pdbx_description
1 polymer ?
#
loop_
_entity_poly.entity_id
_entity_poly.type
_entity_poly.pdbx_seq_one_letter_code
_entity_poly.pdbx_strand_id
1 'polypeptide(L)'
;MNNDDIMKKIEQEKDRAYSKQLEKNIFLGEYKERVIAALTKEEVEEKGVYKEIIQALKTKEAKNLKIARDIEFSKIKDYVAEAEKIGINYQLVDGLSYSGNIGLVVSADDALENPVENPIIKSVPERFREKGLADIYYESMGEKICEFHKNVIHDELPEFESKYRDITLIDRVLGVKCPIDEKLGGKKRG
;
A
#
# COMPACT_ATOMS: atom_id res chain seq x y z
N MET A 1 -30.02 1.88 39.51
CA MET A 1 -28.94 2.51 38.72
C MET A 1 -28.94 3.98 39.09
N ASN A 2 -27.82 4.52 39.57
CA ASN A 2 -27.75 5.92 39.99
C ASN A 2 -27.58 6.83 38.76
N ASN A 3 -27.94 8.12 38.86
CA ASN A 3 -27.83 9.07 37.74
C ASN A 3 -26.39 9.17 37.21
N ASP A 4 -25.40 9.02 38.08
CA ASP A 4 -23.98 9.02 37.73
C ASP A 4 -23.58 7.81 36.85
N ASP A 5 -24.20 6.64 37.09
CA ASP A 5 -23.97 5.43 36.28
C ASP A 5 -24.53 5.59 34.86
N ILE A 6 -25.67 6.29 34.73
CA ILE A 6 -26.33 6.55 33.46
C ILE A 6 -25.50 7.53 32.64
N MET A 7 -25.02 8.61 33.25
CA MET A 7 -24.18 9.61 32.58
C MET A 7 -22.86 9.01 32.07
N LYS A 8 -22.19 8.20 32.89
CA LYS A 8 -20.96 7.50 32.50
C LYS A 8 -21.16 6.56 31.30
N LYS A 9 -22.31 5.87 31.26
CA LYS A 9 -22.66 5.01 30.12
C LYS A 9 -22.92 5.80 28.84
N ILE A 10 -23.56 6.97 28.94
CA ILE A 10 -23.80 7.87 27.80
C ILE A 10 -22.48 8.42 27.24
N GLU A 11 -21.54 8.80 28.10
CA GLU A 11 -20.21 9.28 27.68
C GLU A 11 -19.44 8.18 26.96
N GLN A 12 -19.40 6.96 27.51
CA GLN A 12 -18.75 5.81 26.87
C GLN A 12 -19.32 5.48 25.48
N GLU A 13 -20.64 5.53 25.32
CA GLU A 13 -21.29 5.33 24.01
C GLU A 13 -20.97 6.45 23.03
N LYS A 14 -20.90 7.71 23.49
CA LYS A 14 -20.49 8.86 22.66
C LYS A 14 -19.04 8.72 22.20
N ASP A 15 -18.12 8.39 23.10
CA ASP A 15 -16.70 8.22 22.77
C ASP A 15 -16.49 7.08 21.77
N ARG A 16 -17.23 5.98 21.95
CA ARG A 16 -17.22 4.85 21.01
C ARG A 16 -17.78 5.24 19.65
N ALA A 17 -18.89 5.94 19.60
CA ALA A 17 -19.49 6.42 18.36
C ALA A 17 -18.55 7.41 17.63
N TYR A 18 -17.92 8.31 18.37
CA TYR A 18 -16.95 9.27 17.85
C TYR A 18 -15.72 8.55 17.26
N SER A 19 -15.17 7.56 17.98
CA SER A 19 -14.05 6.76 17.50
C SER A 19 -14.38 6.00 16.20
N LYS A 20 -15.56 5.38 16.13
CA LYS A 20 -16.04 4.72 14.91
C LYS A 20 -16.24 5.69 13.74
N GLN A 21 -16.72 6.90 14.02
CA GLN A 21 -16.86 7.94 13.00
C GLN A 21 -15.50 8.40 12.49
N LEU A 22 -14.52 8.53 13.38
CA LEU A 22 -13.15 8.88 13.02
C LEU A 22 -12.52 7.80 12.12
N GLU A 23 -12.69 6.52 12.47
CA GLU A 23 -12.22 5.40 11.64
C GLU A 23 -12.83 5.42 10.23
N LYS A 24 -14.15 5.64 10.15
CA LYS A 24 -14.84 5.81 8.87
C LYS A 24 -14.29 6.98 8.06
N ASN A 25 -14.01 8.09 8.73
CA ASN A 25 -13.42 9.24 8.09
C ASN A 25 -12.00 8.96 7.59
N ILE A 26 -11.31 7.91 8.05
CA ILE A 26 -9.97 7.54 7.57
C ILE A 26 -10.06 6.61 6.35
N PHE A 27 -10.88 5.57 6.40
CA PHE A 27 -10.95 4.52 5.37
C PHE A 27 -12.03 4.77 4.31
N LEU A 28 -12.12 5.99 3.78
CA LEU A 28 -13.04 6.34 2.69
C LEU A 28 -14.52 5.97 3.00
N GLY A 29 -14.93 6.13 4.25
CA GLY A 29 -16.28 5.84 4.74
C GLY A 29 -16.49 4.40 5.21
N GLU A 30 -15.47 3.54 5.17
CA GLU A 30 -15.53 2.15 5.66
C GLU A 30 -15.16 2.03 7.14
N TYR A 31 -15.84 1.13 7.84
CA TYR A 31 -15.40 0.75 9.19
C TYR A 31 -14.15 -0.13 9.08
N LYS A 32 -13.17 0.10 9.96
CA LYS A 32 -11.91 -0.65 9.98
C LYS A 32 -12.13 -2.18 9.99
N GLU A 33 -13.14 -2.65 10.72
CA GLU A 33 -13.49 -4.08 10.81
C GLU A 33 -13.92 -4.73 9.48
N ARG A 34 -14.23 -3.93 8.46
CA ARG A 34 -14.60 -4.39 7.11
C ARG A 34 -13.46 -4.27 6.10
N VAL A 35 -12.39 -3.56 6.46
CA VAL A 35 -11.28 -3.28 5.56
C VAL A 35 -10.39 -4.52 5.47
N ILE A 36 -10.21 -5.02 4.25
CA ILE A 36 -9.35 -6.16 3.94
C ILE A 36 -7.92 -5.67 3.71
N ALA A 37 -7.77 -4.60 2.94
CA ALA A 37 -6.50 -3.95 2.68
C ALA A 37 -6.72 -2.49 2.25
N ALA A 38 -5.75 -1.63 2.53
CA ALA A 38 -5.76 -0.23 2.16
C ALA A 38 -4.38 0.24 1.69
N LEU A 39 -4.37 1.23 0.80
CA LEU A 39 -3.18 2.00 0.44
C LEU A 39 -3.37 3.47 0.83
N THR A 40 -2.30 4.10 1.27
CA THR A 40 -2.20 5.55 1.34
C THR A 40 -2.12 6.16 -0.06
N LYS A 41 -2.37 7.48 -0.20
CA LYS A 41 -2.24 8.18 -1.48
C LYS A 41 -0.80 8.10 -2.00
N GLU A 42 0.17 8.24 -1.10
CA GLU A 42 1.60 8.08 -1.42
C GLU A 42 1.89 6.67 -1.98
N GLU A 43 1.39 5.62 -1.32
CA GLU A 43 1.53 4.24 -1.81
C GLU A 43 0.85 4.01 -3.16
N VAL A 44 -0.31 4.62 -3.41
CA VAL A 44 -0.98 4.54 -4.73
C VAL A 44 -0.13 5.20 -5.83
N GLU A 45 0.66 6.23 -5.49
CA GLU A 45 1.50 6.94 -6.45
C GLU A 45 2.82 6.22 -6.78
N GLU A 46 3.23 5.25 -5.95
CA GLU A 46 4.49 4.51 -6.08
C GLU A 46 4.62 3.74 -7.41
N LYS A 47 5.87 3.35 -7.72
CA LYS A 47 6.18 2.62 -8.95
C LYS A 47 5.64 1.19 -8.89
N GLY A 48 4.60 0.92 -9.67
CA GLY A 48 4.09 -0.42 -9.92
C GLY A 48 2.78 -0.69 -9.20
N VAL A 49 2.33 -1.94 -9.27
CA VAL A 49 1.06 -2.38 -8.71
C VAL A 49 1.32 -3.22 -7.46
N TYR A 50 0.66 -2.87 -6.36
CA TYR A 50 0.67 -3.64 -5.12
C TYR A 50 -0.12 -4.94 -5.32
N LYS A 51 0.59 -6.07 -5.36
CA LYS A 51 -0.02 -7.39 -5.57
C LYS A 51 -0.95 -7.78 -4.43
N GLU A 52 -0.72 -7.26 -3.24
CA GLU A 52 -1.53 -7.47 -2.04
C GLU A 52 -2.93 -6.89 -2.21
N ILE A 53 -3.08 -5.75 -2.88
CA ILE A 53 -4.41 -5.23 -3.24
C ILE A 53 -5.10 -6.13 -4.25
N ILE A 54 -4.36 -6.62 -5.26
CA ILE A 54 -4.89 -7.56 -6.25
C ILE A 54 -5.31 -8.89 -5.60
N GLN A 55 -4.57 -9.35 -4.59
CA GLN A 55 -4.91 -10.53 -3.80
C GLN A 55 -6.09 -10.27 -2.88
N ALA A 56 -6.15 -9.11 -2.23
CA ALA A 56 -7.28 -8.69 -1.40
C ALA A 56 -8.57 -8.64 -2.22
N LEU A 57 -8.53 -8.12 -3.44
CA LEU A 57 -9.66 -8.12 -4.37
C LEU A 57 -10.15 -9.55 -4.71
N LYS A 58 -9.28 -10.56 -4.64
CA LYS A 58 -9.62 -11.96 -4.97
C LYS A 58 -10.16 -12.76 -3.80
N THR A 59 -10.22 -12.19 -2.60
CA THR A 59 -10.78 -12.90 -1.45
C THR A 59 -12.30 -13.00 -1.56
N LYS A 60 -12.90 -13.98 -0.90
CA LYS A 60 -14.36 -14.21 -0.95
C LYS A 60 -15.14 -13.06 -0.29
N GLU A 61 -14.50 -12.39 0.66
CA GLU A 61 -15.03 -11.29 1.45
C GLU A 61 -15.03 -9.97 0.69
N ALA A 62 -14.18 -9.82 -0.34
CA ALA A 62 -14.07 -8.56 -1.08
C ALA A 62 -15.34 -8.26 -1.88
N LYS A 63 -15.89 -7.06 -1.66
CA LYS A 63 -17.13 -6.59 -2.30
C LYS A 63 -17.00 -5.21 -2.91
N ASN A 64 -16.13 -4.38 -2.35
CA ASN A 64 -16.00 -2.99 -2.75
C ASN A 64 -14.52 -2.60 -2.92
N LEU A 65 -14.25 -1.84 -3.97
CA LEU A 65 -13.01 -1.09 -4.18
C LEU A 65 -13.33 0.41 -4.09
N LYS A 66 -12.97 1.05 -2.98
CA LYS A 66 -13.14 2.50 -2.81
C LYS A 66 -11.84 3.22 -3.10
N ILE A 67 -11.93 4.33 -3.82
CA ILE A 67 -10.77 5.10 -4.25
C ILE A 67 -11.03 6.58 -4.01
N ALA A 68 -10.05 7.29 -3.48
CA ALA A 68 -10.07 8.73 -3.34
C ALA A 68 -10.16 9.40 -4.71
N ARG A 69 -11.13 10.30 -4.90
CA ARG A 69 -11.42 10.96 -6.19
C ARG A 69 -10.29 11.85 -6.69
N ASP A 70 -9.48 12.39 -5.78
CA ASP A 70 -8.38 13.30 -6.09
C ASP A 70 -7.12 12.59 -6.59
N ILE A 71 -7.13 11.25 -6.68
CA ILE A 71 -6.04 10.46 -7.27
C ILE A 71 -6.18 10.42 -8.79
N GLU A 72 -5.05 10.61 -9.49
CA GLU A 72 -5.00 10.50 -10.94
C GLU A 72 -5.38 9.09 -11.41
N PHE A 73 -6.31 8.99 -12.37
CA PHE A 73 -6.80 7.71 -12.88
C PHE A 73 -5.68 6.79 -13.39
N SER A 74 -4.61 7.36 -13.95
CA SER A 74 -3.47 6.61 -14.47
C SER A 74 -2.77 5.75 -13.40
N LYS A 75 -2.85 6.16 -12.12
CA LYS A 75 -2.27 5.46 -10.97
C LYS A 75 -3.14 4.31 -10.46
N ILE A 76 -4.44 4.36 -10.72
CA ILE A 76 -5.42 3.40 -10.20
C ILE A 76 -5.99 2.45 -11.26
N LYS A 77 -5.74 2.73 -12.54
CA LYS A 77 -6.31 1.99 -13.68
C LYS A 77 -6.13 0.47 -13.57
N ASP A 78 -5.00 0.00 -13.05
CA ASP A 78 -4.69 -1.43 -12.97
C ASP A 78 -5.51 -2.11 -11.85
N TYR A 79 -5.77 -1.41 -10.74
CA TYR A 79 -6.65 -1.88 -9.67
C TYR A 79 -8.11 -1.90 -10.12
N VAL A 80 -8.55 -0.83 -10.81
CA VAL A 80 -9.91 -0.73 -11.36
C VAL A 80 -10.16 -1.84 -12.37
N ALA A 81 -9.24 -2.05 -13.31
CA ALA A 81 -9.36 -3.09 -14.33
C ALA A 81 -9.44 -4.50 -13.72
N GLU A 82 -8.66 -4.79 -12.67
CA GLU A 82 -8.75 -6.09 -12.00
C GLU A 82 -10.06 -6.25 -11.23
N ALA A 83 -10.54 -5.20 -10.54
CA ALA A 83 -11.83 -5.23 -9.84
C ALA A 83 -12.99 -5.48 -10.82
N GLU A 84 -13.03 -4.78 -11.95
CA GLU A 84 -14.05 -4.97 -12.99
C GLU A 84 -14.02 -6.40 -13.55
N LYS A 85 -12.81 -6.93 -13.82
CA LYS A 85 -12.63 -8.29 -14.35
C LYS A 85 -13.22 -9.38 -13.45
N ILE A 86 -13.20 -9.18 -12.13
CA ILE A 86 -13.73 -10.14 -11.16
C ILE A 86 -15.11 -9.75 -10.60
N GLY A 87 -15.72 -8.69 -11.14
CA GLY A 87 -17.08 -8.27 -10.79
C GLY A 87 -17.19 -7.54 -9.43
N ILE A 88 -16.12 -6.92 -8.96
CA ILE A 88 -16.15 -6.06 -7.77
C ILE A 88 -16.53 -4.63 -8.17
N ASN A 89 -17.47 -4.05 -7.42
CA ASN A 89 -17.86 -2.66 -7.60
C ASN A 89 -16.71 -1.72 -7.19
N TYR A 90 -16.37 -0.77 -8.05
CA TYR A 90 -15.47 0.32 -7.68
C TYR A 90 -16.24 1.63 -7.49
N GLN A 91 -15.80 2.46 -6.54
CA GLN A 91 -16.42 3.75 -6.23
C GLN A 91 -15.36 4.83 -6.00
N LEU A 92 -15.53 5.99 -6.67
CA LEU A 92 -14.75 7.19 -6.39
C LEU A 92 -15.40 8.02 -5.29
N VAL A 93 -14.71 8.16 -4.15
CA VAL A 93 -15.18 8.85 -2.95
C VAL A 93 -14.64 10.27 -2.92
N ASP A 94 -15.49 11.25 -2.62
CA ASP A 94 -15.13 12.68 -2.60
C ASP A 94 -14.42 13.09 -1.30
N GLY A 95 -13.34 13.87 -1.42
CA GLY A 95 -12.47 14.28 -0.31
C GLY A 95 -13.13 15.08 0.80
N LEU A 96 -14.30 15.68 0.55
CA LEU A 96 -15.08 16.38 1.58
C LEU A 96 -15.67 15.42 2.62
N SER A 97 -15.74 14.12 2.32
CA SER A 97 -16.40 13.10 3.16
C SER A 97 -15.44 12.30 4.04
N TYR A 98 -14.12 12.53 3.96
CA TYR A 98 -13.11 11.79 4.71
C TYR A 98 -11.91 12.68 5.05
N SER A 99 -11.28 12.42 6.20
CA SER A 99 -10.07 13.08 6.67
C SER A 99 -8.98 12.02 6.80
N GLY A 100 -8.03 11.99 5.86
CA GLY A 100 -6.95 11.00 5.89
C GLY A 100 -6.12 10.96 4.62
N ASN A 101 -5.00 10.26 4.70
CA ASN A 101 -4.11 10.00 3.57
C ASN A 101 -4.43 8.66 2.88
N ILE A 102 -5.58 8.03 3.15
CA ILE A 102 -5.96 6.79 2.46
C ILE A 102 -6.41 7.12 1.04
N GLY A 103 -5.81 6.42 0.08
CA GLY A 103 -6.08 6.59 -1.34
C GLY A 103 -6.96 5.48 -1.92
N LEU A 104 -6.84 4.26 -1.40
CA LEU A 104 -7.52 3.08 -1.92
C LEU A 104 -7.88 2.13 -0.77
N VAL A 105 -9.08 1.54 -0.81
CA VAL A 105 -9.59 0.60 0.17
C VAL A 105 -10.27 -0.57 -0.53
N VAL A 106 -9.91 -1.79 -0.15
CA VAL A 106 -10.68 -3.01 -0.46
C VAL A 106 -11.44 -3.41 0.80
N SER A 107 -12.76 -3.55 0.70
CA SER A 107 -13.60 -3.88 1.85
C SER A 107 -14.67 -4.94 1.55
N ALA A 108 -15.14 -5.56 2.62
CA ALA A 108 -16.33 -6.40 2.66
C ALA A 108 -17.60 -5.58 2.93
N ASP A 109 -18.77 -6.18 2.67
CA ASP A 109 -20.06 -5.56 3.01
C ASP A 109 -20.34 -5.59 4.52
N ASP A 110 -19.82 -6.62 5.20
CA ASP A 110 -19.97 -6.88 6.63
C ASP A 110 -18.61 -6.91 7.34
N ALA A 111 -18.63 -6.91 8.68
CA ALA A 111 -17.43 -7.07 9.48
C ALA A 111 -16.75 -8.41 9.18
N LEU A 112 -15.43 -8.40 9.02
CA LEU A 112 -14.64 -9.60 8.83
C LEU A 112 -14.71 -10.46 10.10
N GLU A 113 -14.76 -11.78 9.93
CA GLU A 113 -14.71 -12.73 11.06
C GLU A 113 -13.43 -12.53 11.88
N ASN A 114 -12.32 -12.25 11.20
CA ASN A 114 -11.03 -11.90 11.78
C ASN A 114 -10.57 -10.55 11.19
N PRO A 115 -10.92 -9.42 11.83
CA PRO A 115 -10.51 -8.10 11.37
C PRO A 115 -8.99 -7.93 11.32
N VAL A 116 -8.50 -7.28 10.25
CA VAL A 116 -7.07 -6.98 10.11
C VAL A 116 -6.67 -5.89 11.11
N GLU A 117 -5.67 -6.16 11.94
CA GLU A 117 -5.21 -5.21 12.96
C GLU A 117 -4.71 -3.90 12.35
N ASN A 118 -3.90 -4.00 11.30
CA ASN A 118 -3.50 -2.87 10.46
C ASN A 118 -3.74 -3.20 8.97
N PRO A 119 -4.82 -2.66 8.37
CA PRO A 119 -5.11 -2.93 6.97
C PRO A 119 -4.24 -2.13 5.99
N ILE A 120 -3.46 -1.16 6.46
CA ILE A 120 -2.61 -0.33 5.59
C ILE A 120 -1.37 -1.16 5.20
N ILE A 121 -1.17 -1.34 3.90
CA ILE A 121 -0.03 -2.11 3.38
C ILE A 121 1.24 -1.28 3.55
N LYS A 122 2.32 -1.93 3.98
CA LYS A 122 3.63 -1.27 4.07
C LYS A 122 4.11 -0.80 2.70
N SER A 123 4.56 0.44 2.65
CA SER A 123 5.18 1.07 1.49
C SER A 123 6.37 0.27 0.97
N VAL A 124 6.63 0.29 -0.34
CA VAL A 124 7.80 -0.41 -0.89
C VAL A 124 9.10 0.08 -0.24
N PRO A 125 9.38 1.38 -0.09
CA PRO A 125 10.58 1.87 0.57
C PRO A 125 10.75 1.36 2.01
N GLU A 126 9.65 1.26 2.77
CA GLU A 126 9.68 0.72 4.13
C GLU A 126 10.14 -0.74 4.15
N ARG A 127 9.68 -1.57 3.21
CA ARG A 127 10.13 -2.96 3.09
C ARG A 127 11.62 -3.07 2.84
N PHE A 128 12.19 -2.18 2.02
CA PHE A 128 13.64 -2.10 1.83
C PHE A 128 14.36 -1.72 3.14
N ARG A 129 13.86 -0.71 3.86
CA ARG A 129 14.43 -0.28 5.14
C ARG A 129 14.34 -1.35 6.23
N GLU A 130 13.28 -2.14 6.27
CA GLU A 130 13.15 -3.27 7.22
C GLU A 130 14.19 -4.36 6.98
N LYS A 131 14.66 -4.50 5.74
CA LYS A 131 15.80 -5.35 5.39
C LYS A 131 17.13 -4.63 5.60
N GLY A 132 17.15 -3.40 6.10
CA GLY A 132 18.36 -2.60 6.24
C GLY A 132 19.01 -2.25 4.89
N LEU A 133 18.20 -2.11 3.83
CA LEU A 133 18.64 -1.60 2.54
C LEU A 133 18.36 -0.11 2.45
N ALA A 134 19.27 0.64 1.83
CA ALA A 134 19.13 2.07 1.63
C ALA A 134 18.04 2.41 0.59
N ASP A 135 17.42 3.59 0.69
CA ASP A 135 16.34 4.02 -0.21
C ASP A 135 16.75 4.03 -1.70
N ILE A 136 18.06 4.15 -2.00
CA ILE A 136 18.58 4.08 -3.37
C ILE A 136 18.20 2.79 -4.10
N TYR A 137 18.00 1.68 -3.38
CA TYR A 137 17.52 0.46 -3.99
C TYR A 137 16.12 0.67 -4.59
N TYR A 138 15.20 1.26 -3.84
CA TYR A 138 13.88 1.60 -4.34
C TYR A 138 13.94 2.66 -5.46
N GLU A 139 14.72 3.72 -5.27
CA GLU A 139 14.87 4.79 -6.26
C GLU A 139 15.36 4.25 -7.62
N SER A 140 16.24 3.25 -7.58
CA SER A 140 16.83 2.58 -8.74
C SER A 140 15.92 1.53 -9.40
N MET A 141 14.67 1.35 -8.94
CA MET A 141 13.72 0.47 -9.63
C MET A 141 13.48 0.92 -11.07
N GLY A 142 13.58 -0.04 -12.00
CA GLY A 142 13.54 0.16 -13.44
C GLY A 142 14.92 0.35 -14.07
N GLU A 143 15.97 0.60 -13.29
CA GLU A 143 17.31 0.85 -13.80
C GLU A 143 18.12 -0.44 -14.02
N LYS A 144 19.24 -0.30 -14.74
CA LYS A 144 20.23 -1.36 -14.85
C LYS A 144 21.14 -1.35 -13.63
N ILE A 145 21.27 -2.49 -12.95
CA ILE A 145 22.12 -2.64 -11.77
C ILE A 145 23.19 -3.72 -11.98
N CYS A 146 24.24 -3.68 -11.15
CA CYS A 146 25.27 -4.70 -11.19
C CYS A 146 24.81 -6.00 -10.53
N GLU A 147 25.46 -7.10 -10.89
CA GLU A 147 25.15 -8.45 -10.37
C GLU A 147 25.19 -8.51 -8.84
N PHE A 148 26.12 -7.77 -8.21
CA PHE A 148 26.21 -7.71 -6.75
C PHE A 148 24.92 -7.18 -6.11
N HIS A 149 24.42 -6.04 -6.57
CA HIS A 149 23.19 -5.45 -6.02
C HIS A 149 21.94 -6.23 -6.39
N LYS A 150 21.95 -6.91 -7.55
CA LYS A 150 20.88 -7.83 -7.90
C LYS A 150 20.81 -9.02 -6.94
N ASN A 151 21.95 -9.60 -6.59
CA ASN A 151 21.99 -10.69 -5.60
C ASN A 151 21.51 -10.23 -4.23
N VAL A 152 21.85 -9.00 -3.80
CA VAL A 152 21.28 -8.43 -2.56
C VAL A 152 19.76 -8.38 -2.61
N ILE A 153 19.17 -7.94 -3.73
CA ILE A 153 17.70 -7.89 -3.88
C ILE A 153 17.11 -9.30 -3.93
N HIS A 154 17.74 -10.23 -4.65
CA HIS A 154 17.32 -11.63 -4.70
C HIS A 154 17.25 -12.26 -3.32
N ASP A 155 18.27 -12.05 -2.49
CA ASP A 155 18.37 -12.66 -1.17
C ASP A 155 17.40 -12.03 -0.15
N GLU A 156 17.22 -10.71 -0.19
CA GLU A 156 16.47 -9.98 0.83
C GLU A 156 14.99 -9.77 0.48
N LEU A 157 14.72 -9.58 -0.81
CA LEU A 157 13.47 -9.07 -1.39
C LEU A 157 13.22 -9.64 -2.80
N PRO A 158 13.15 -10.98 -2.96
CA PRO A 158 13.07 -11.65 -4.26
C PRO A 158 11.87 -11.20 -5.11
N GLU A 159 10.77 -10.76 -4.47
CA GLU A 159 9.59 -10.26 -5.17
C GLU A 159 9.85 -8.97 -5.98
N PHE A 160 10.92 -8.24 -5.67
CA PHE A 160 11.33 -7.02 -6.36
C PHE A 160 12.45 -7.24 -7.38
N GLU A 161 13.07 -8.44 -7.46
CA GLU A 161 14.20 -8.70 -8.35
C GLU A 161 13.89 -8.37 -9.82
N SER A 162 12.70 -8.78 -10.29
CA SER A 162 12.22 -8.52 -11.66
C SER A 162 12.01 -7.03 -11.99
N LYS A 163 12.07 -6.14 -11.00
CA LYS A 163 11.94 -4.69 -11.18
C LYS A 163 13.23 -4.01 -11.59
N TYR A 164 14.33 -4.76 -11.69
CA TYR A 164 15.63 -4.27 -12.10
C TYR A 164 16.07 -4.93 -13.40
N ARG A 165 16.90 -4.21 -14.16
CA ARG A 165 17.52 -4.72 -15.39
C ARG A 165 18.98 -5.06 -15.13
N ASP A 166 19.54 -5.95 -15.94
CA ASP A 166 20.93 -6.34 -15.82
C ASP A 166 21.85 -5.39 -16.59
N ILE A 167 22.97 -5.01 -15.97
CA ILE A 167 24.10 -4.43 -16.69
C ILE A 167 24.80 -5.55 -17.48
N THR A 168 24.65 -5.49 -18.80
CA THR A 168 25.28 -6.43 -19.73
C THR A 168 26.76 -6.11 -19.96
N LEU A 169 27.48 -6.99 -20.66
CA LEU A 169 28.88 -6.74 -21.03
C LEU A 169 29.03 -5.49 -21.91
N ILE A 170 28.09 -5.27 -22.84
CA ILE A 170 28.11 -4.09 -23.73
C ILE A 170 27.88 -2.82 -22.91
N ASP A 171 26.96 -2.86 -21.94
CA ASP A 171 26.69 -1.73 -21.04
C ASP A 171 27.96 -1.32 -20.29
N ARG A 172 28.75 -2.28 -19.79
CA ARG A 172 30.03 -1.99 -19.12
C ARG A 172 31.04 -1.33 -20.04
N VAL A 173 31.13 -1.76 -21.30
CA VAL A 173 32.01 -1.17 -22.32
C VAL A 173 31.60 0.28 -22.62
N LEU A 174 30.30 0.56 -22.62
CA LEU A 174 29.76 1.91 -22.83
C LEU A 174 29.77 2.78 -21.56
N GLY A 175 30.35 2.28 -20.46
CA GLY A 175 30.48 3.03 -19.21
C GLY A 175 29.16 3.17 -18.42
N VAL A 176 28.16 2.32 -18.67
CA VAL A 176 26.95 2.26 -17.84
C VAL A 176 27.35 1.84 -16.42
N LYS A 177 26.90 2.62 -15.45
CA LYS A 177 27.18 2.40 -14.03
C LYS A 177 25.93 1.96 -13.29
N CYS A 178 26.14 1.20 -12.21
CA CYS A 178 25.07 0.87 -11.28
C CYS A 178 24.78 2.10 -10.41
N PRO A 179 23.55 2.63 -10.38
CA PRO A 179 23.21 3.80 -9.58
C PRO A 179 23.41 3.56 -8.07
N ILE A 180 23.23 2.31 -7.63
CA ILE A 180 23.43 1.91 -6.23
C ILE A 180 24.94 1.94 -5.89
N ASP A 181 25.81 1.47 -6.79
CA ASP A 181 27.27 1.59 -6.60
C ASP A 181 27.68 3.07 -6.49
N GLU A 182 27.14 3.94 -7.36
CA GLU A 182 27.47 5.36 -7.35
C GLU A 182 27.05 6.05 -6.05
N LYS A 183 25.87 5.69 -5.51
CA LYS A 183 25.37 6.28 -4.27
C LYS A 183 26.09 5.75 -3.03
N LEU A 184 26.38 4.44 -2.98
CA LEU A 184 26.98 3.80 -1.80
C LEU A 184 28.52 3.84 -1.80
N GLY A 185 29.13 4.25 -2.92
CA GLY A 185 30.58 4.28 -3.10
C GLY A 185 31.16 2.88 -3.30
N GLY A 186 30.57 2.12 -4.23
CA GLY A 186 30.97 0.77 -4.63
C GLY A 186 29.99 -0.32 -4.21
N LYS A 187 30.46 -1.57 -4.32
CA LYS A 187 29.68 -2.80 -4.06
C LYS A 187 29.41 -3.00 -2.57
N LYS A 188 28.58 -2.13 -2.01
CA LYS A 188 28.11 -2.19 -0.63
C LYS A 188 26.63 -2.51 -0.63
N ARG A 189 26.20 -3.26 0.37
CA ARG A 189 24.79 -3.65 0.54
C ARG A 189 23.89 -2.46 0.87
N GLY A 190 24.43 -1.38 1.41
CA GLY A 190 23.63 -0.36 2.10
C GLY A 190 24.03 -0.37 3.55
#